data_AF-A0AAJ3FDW4-F1
#
_entry.id   AF-A0AAJ3FDW4-F1
#
_cell.length_a   1.000
_cell.length_b   1.000
_cell.length_c   1.000
_cell.angle_alpha   90.00
_cell.angle_beta   90.00
_cell.angle_gamma   90.00
#
_symmetry.space_group_name_H-M   'P 1'
#
loop_
_entity.id
_entity.type
_entity.pdbx_description
1 polymer ?
#
loop_
_entity_poly.entity_id
_entity_poly.type
_entity_poly.pdbx_seq_one_letter_code
_entity_poly.pdbx_strand_id
1 'polypeptide(L)'
;MDENVIRNSAKVFADIELREVIYSALQQLKTEYQIILLKYYYQEKLIREIASEEGIPESTVKTKLKRGREKLKEILIKECVIDENEL
;
A
#
# COMPACT_ATOMS: atom_id res chain seq x y z
N MET A 1 -12.82 18.20 29.05
CA MET A 1 -11.85 17.33 28.34
C MET A 1 -11.10 18.22 27.37
N ASP A 2 -9.78 18.11 27.29
CA ASP A 2 -8.96 18.90 26.38
C ASP A 2 -9.31 18.53 24.92
N GLU A 3 -9.74 19.51 24.12
CA GLU A 3 -10.06 19.31 22.69
C GLU A 3 -8.89 18.69 21.92
N ASN A 4 -7.65 18.94 22.35
CA ASN A 4 -6.45 18.35 21.75
C ASN A 4 -6.37 16.84 22.00
N VAL A 5 -6.81 16.37 23.17
CA VAL A 5 -6.82 14.93 23.51
C VAL A 5 -7.86 14.20 22.66
N ILE A 6 -9.05 14.78 22.50
CA ILE A 6 -10.11 14.21 21.66
C ILE A 6 -9.66 14.18 20.19
N ARG A 7 -9.11 15.29 19.68
CA ARG A 7 -8.62 15.38 18.30
C ARG A 7 -7.49 14.39 18.01
N ASN A 8 -6.54 14.24 18.94
CA ASN A 8 -5.45 13.29 18.78
C ASN A 8 -5.96 11.84 18.79
N SER A 9 -6.96 11.54 19.63
CA SER A 9 -7.58 10.22 19.68
C SER A 9 -8.29 9.89 18.37
N ALA A 10 -9.10 10.81 17.83
CA ALA A 10 -9.78 10.64 16.55
C ALA A 10 -8.80 10.37 15.40
N LYS A 11 -7.65 11.07 15.38
CA LYS A 11 -6.61 10.83 14.37
C LYS A 11 -6.03 9.41 14.48
N VAL A 12 -5.72 8.95 15.69
CA VAL A 12 -5.18 7.60 15.90
C VAL A 12 -6.17 6.54 15.45
N PHE A 13 -7.46 6.70 15.72
CA PHE A 13 -8.49 5.77 15.23
C PHE A 13 -8.56 5.75 13.70
N ALA A 14 -8.56 6.91 13.03
CA ALA A 14 -8.57 6.98 11.58
C ALA A 14 -7.31 6.33 10.95
N ASP A 15 -6.14 6.51 11.55
CA ASP A 15 -4.90 5.87 11.11
C ASP A 15 -4.96 4.34 11.22
N ILE A 16 -5.63 3.81 12.26
CA ILE A 16 -5.83 2.37 12.45
C ILE A 16 -6.77 1.81 11.39
N GLU A 17 -7.92 2.45 11.18
CA GLU A 17 -8.90 2.03 10.17
C GLU A 17 -8.28 2.03 8.77
N LEU A 18 -7.53 3.09 8.42
CA LEU A 18 -6.84 3.18 7.14
C LEU A 18 -5.81 2.05 6.95
N ARG A 19 -5.09 1.67 8.01
CA ARG A 19 -4.13 0.55 7.95
C ARG A 19 -4.83 -0.79 7.71
N GLU A 20 -5.94 -1.05 8.39
CA GLU A 20 -6.70 -2.29 8.20
C GLU A 20 -7.23 -2.40 6.77
N VAL A 21 -7.73 -1.29 6.23
CA VAL A 21 -8.22 -1.24 4.86
C VAL A 21 -7.10 -1.47 3.84
N ILE A 22 -5.96 -0.80 3.98
CA ILE A 22 -4.79 -1.01 3.10
C ILE A 22 -4.32 -2.47 3.19
N TYR A 23 -4.26 -3.03 4.41
CA TYR A 23 -3.85 -4.41 4.61
C TYR A 23 -4.80 -5.39 3.91
N SER A 24 -6.11 -5.22 4.08
CA SER A 24 -7.14 -6.02 3.40
C SER A 24 -7.02 -5.92 1.88
N ALA A 25 -6.82 -4.71 1.34
CA ALA A 25 -6.65 -4.50 -0.10
C ALA A 25 -5.37 -5.17 -0.64
N LEU A 26 -4.27 -5.10 0.11
CA LEU A 26 -3.03 -5.80 -0.24
C LEU A 26 -3.26 -7.32 -0.29
N GLN A 27 -3.99 -7.91 0.66
CA GLN A 27 -4.27 -9.36 0.67
C GLN A 27 -5.03 -9.85 -0.57
N GLN A 28 -5.76 -8.98 -1.26
CA GLN A 28 -6.49 -9.31 -2.49
C GLN A 28 -5.60 -9.32 -3.75
N LEU A 29 -4.41 -8.71 -3.70
CA LEU A 29 -3.48 -8.72 -4.82
C LEU A 29 -2.86 -10.11 -5.01
N LYS A 30 -2.35 -10.38 -6.22
CA LYS A 30 -1.45 -11.53 -6.42
C LYS A 30 -0.22 -11.38 -5.53
N THR A 31 0.25 -12.47 -4.94
CA THR A 31 1.40 -12.51 -4.02
C THR A 31 2.64 -11.81 -4.58
N GLU A 32 2.88 -11.94 -5.89
CA GLU A 32 4.02 -11.29 -6.55
C GLU A 32 3.96 -9.74 -6.54
N TYR A 33 2.76 -9.15 -6.47
CA TYR A 33 2.60 -7.70 -6.34
C TYR A 33 2.69 -7.28 -4.87
N GLN A 34 2.10 -8.08 -3.97
CA GLN A 34 2.17 -7.84 -2.52
C GLN A 34 3.63 -7.75 -2.04
N ILE A 35 4.44 -8.76 -2.38
CA ILE A 35 5.85 -8.84 -1.96
C ILE A 35 6.61 -7.61 -2.45
N ILE A 36 6.47 -7.26 -3.72
CA ILE A 36 7.19 -6.14 -4.33
C ILE A 36 6.76 -4.80 -3.72
N LEU A 37 5.47 -4.61 -3.45
CA LEU A 37 4.95 -3.40 -2.80
C LEU A 37 5.41 -3.29 -1.34
N LEU A 38 5.35 -4.38 -0.56
CA LEU A 38 5.82 -4.40 0.83
C LEU A 38 7.31 -4.12 0.92
N LYS A 39 8.13 -4.76 0.07
CA LYS A 39 9.57 -4.51 0.03
C LYS A 39 9.89 -3.04 -0.29
N TYR A 40 9.15 -2.43 -1.21
CA TYR A 40 9.39 -1.04 -1.61
C TYR A 40 8.89 -0.02 -0.58
N TYR A 41 7.63 -0.13 -0.14
CA TYR A 41 6.99 0.90 0.71
C TYR A 41 7.16 0.67 2.20
N TYR A 42 7.24 -0.59 2.64
CA TYR A 42 7.33 -0.91 4.07
C TYR A 42 8.76 -1.18 4.52
N GLN A 43 9.55 -1.86 3.68
CA GLN A 43 10.97 -2.12 3.97
C GLN A 43 11.92 -1.07 3.38
N GLU A 44 11.39 -0.07 2.67
CA GLU A 44 12.14 1.04 2.04
C GLU A 44 13.30 0.58 1.12
N LYS A 45 13.18 -0.62 0.52
CA LYS A 45 14.23 -1.18 -0.34
C LYS A 45 14.29 -0.49 -1.70
N LEU A 46 15.50 -0.33 -2.21
CA LEU A 46 15.74 0.16 -3.57
C LEU A 46 15.39 -0.93 -4.59
N ILE A 47 14.99 -0.51 -5.80
CA ILE A 47 14.63 -1.42 -6.90
C ILE A 47 15.73 -2.46 -7.18
N ARG A 48 17.00 -2.05 -7.15
CA ARG A 48 18.16 -2.93 -7.35
C ARG A 48 18.29 -4.01 -6.27
N GLU A 49 17.97 -3.68 -5.03
CA GLU A 49 18.03 -4.62 -3.89
C GLU A 49 16.89 -5.63 -4.00
N ILE A 50 15.70 -5.17 -4.35
CA ILE A 50 14.54 -6.03 -4.61
C ILE A 50 14.83 -6.97 -5.78
N ALA A 51 15.39 -6.45 -6.88
CA ALA A 51 15.76 -7.25 -8.05
C ALA A 51 16.76 -8.37 -7.69
N SER A 52 17.80 -8.02 -6.92
CA SER A 52 18.80 -8.97 -6.46
C SER A 52 18.23 -10.03 -5.52
N GLU A 53 17.35 -9.66 -4.60
CA GLU A 53 16.78 -10.58 -3.60
C GLU A 53 15.73 -11.51 -4.20
N GLU A 54 14.92 -11.02 -5.14
CA GLU A 54 13.87 -11.78 -5.81
C GLU A 54 14.38 -12.57 -7.03
N GLY A 55 15.63 -12.34 -7.46
CA GLY A 55 16.21 -13.00 -8.63
C GLY A 55 15.54 -12.63 -9.95
N ILE A 56 15.03 -11.39 -10.07
CA ILE A 56 14.32 -10.88 -11.26
C ILE A 56 14.95 -9.58 -11.78
N PRO A 57 14.80 -9.25 -13.07
CA PRO A 57 15.29 -7.97 -13.60
C PRO A 57 14.67 -6.75 -12.92
N GLU A 58 15.44 -5.66 -12.78
CA GLU A 58 14.92 -4.38 -12.28
C GLU A 58 13.73 -3.85 -13.11
N SER A 59 13.72 -4.11 -14.42
CA SER A 59 12.59 -3.79 -15.30
C SER A 59 11.33 -4.53 -14.87
N THR A 60 11.44 -5.81 -14.50
CA THR A 60 10.34 -6.61 -13.96
C THR A 60 9.88 -6.07 -12.60
N VAL A 61 10.79 -5.67 -11.70
CA VAL A 61 10.41 -5.01 -10.43
C VAL A 61 9.60 -3.75 -10.71
N LYS A 62 10.05 -2.87 -11.61
CA LYS A 62 9.32 -1.65 -12.00
C LYS A 62 7.94 -1.95 -12.59
N THR A 63 7.83 -2.94 -13.46
CA THR A 63 6.54 -3.35 -14.03
C THR A 63 5.60 -3.93 -12.97
N LYS A 64 6.11 -4.76 -12.04
CA LYS A 64 5.31 -5.31 -10.92
C LYS A 64 4.86 -4.21 -9.96
N LEU A 65 5.72 -3.23 -9.65
CA LEU A 65 5.34 -2.04 -8.87
C LEU A 65 4.21 -1.25 -9.56
N LYS A 66 4.33 -0.98 -10.86
CA LYS A 66 3.30 -0.27 -11.62
C LYS A 66 1.97 -1.01 -11.58
N ARG A 67 1.95 -2.27 -12.00
CA ARG A 67 0.72 -3.08 -12.05
C ARG A 67 0.14 -3.34 -10.67
N GLY A 68 0.98 -3.55 -9.66
CA GLY A 68 0.57 -3.71 -8.28
C GLY A 68 -0.15 -2.48 -7.75
N ARG A 69 0.37 -1.27 -8.02
CA ARG A 69 -0.30 -0.01 -7.66
C ARG A 69 -1.62 0.19 -8.39
N GLU A 70 -1.66 -0.07 -9.69
CA GLU A 70 -2.89 0.03 -10.48
C GLU A 70 -3.97 -0.88 -9.91
N LYS A 71 -3.63 -2.13 -9.60
CA LYS A 71 -4.57 -3.09 -8.98
C LYS A 71 -4.96 -2.71 -7.56
N LEU A 72 -4.02 -2.20 -6.77
CA LEU A 72 -4.33 -1.72 -5.42
C LEU A 72 -5.31 -0.53 -5.47
N LYS A 73 -5.10 0.41 -6.41
CA LYS A 73 -6.03 1.52 -6.66
C LYS A 73 -7.42 1.01 -7.05
N GLU A 74 -7.52 0.07 -7.99
CA GLU A 74 -8.80 -0.53 -8.39
C GLU A 74 -9.56 -1.15 -7.20
N ILE A 75 -8.86 -1.88 -6.32
CA ILE A 75 -9.45 -2.48 -5.12
C ILE A 75 -9.94 -1.40 -4.16
N LEU A 76 -9.12 -0.40 -3.85
CA LEU A 76 -9.46 0.66 -2.89
C LEU A 76 -10.64 1.53 -3.36
N ILE A 77 -10.75 1.81 -4.67
CA ILE A 77 -11.90 2.51 -5.26
C ILE A 77 -13.15 1.64 -5.14
N LYS A 78 -13.06 0.35 -5.50
CA LYS A 78 -14.21 -0.57 -5.47
C LYS A 78 -14.79 -0.75 -4.06
N GLU A 79 -13.93 -0.78 -3.04
CA GLU A 79 -14.35 -0.88 -1.64
C GLU A 79 -14.82 0.49 -1.07
N CYS A 80 -15.00 1.52 -1.93
CA CYS A 80 -15.42 2.89 -1.57
C CYS A 80 -14.54 3.58 -0.52
N VAL A 81 -13.26 3.23 -0.47
CA VAL A 81 -12.31 3.77 0.52
C VAL A 81 -11.74 5.11 0.04
N ILE A 82 -11.63 5.30 -1.27
CA ILE A 82 -11.04 6.50 -1.89
C ILE A 82 -11.92 6.93 -3.06
N ASP A 83 -12.24 8.23 -3.13
CA ASP A 83 -12.90 8.84 -4.30
C ASP A 83 -11.91 8.87 -5.49
N GLU A 84 -12.37 8.54 -6.70
CA GLU A 84 -11.53 8.61 -7.91
C GLU A 84 -10.90 9.99 -8.13
N ASN A 85 -11.51 11.05 -7.59
CA ASN A 85 -11.06 12.44 -7.68
C ASN A 85 -9.94 12.82 -6.68
N GLU A 86 -9.60 11.95 -5.72
CA GLU A 86 -8.58 12.22 -4.68
C GLU A 86 -7.20 11.56 -4.96
N LEU A 87 -6.99 10.96 -6.15
CA LEU A 87 -5.80 10.18 -6.52
C LEU A 87 -4.99 10.71 -7.71
#